data_AF-A0A3B0P045-F1
#
_entry.id   AF-A0A3B0P045-F1
#
_cell.length_a   1.000
_cell.length_b   1.000
_cell.length_c   1.000
_cell.angle_alpha   90.00
_cell.angle_beta   90.00
_cell.angle_gamma   90.00
#
_symmetry.space_group_name_H-M   'P 1'
#
loop_
_entity.id
_entity.type
_entity.pdbx_description
1 polymer ?
#
loop_
_entity_poly.entity_id
_entity_poly.type
_entity_poly.pdbx_seq_one_letter_code
_entity_poly.pdbx_strand_id
1 'polypeptide(L)' 'MAHRMVADFTVADYSDSTIKILRSYQYHAVNIIQNMFFAKKFFNGPNNGVQKGGFVW' A
#
# COMPACT_ATOMS: atom_id res chain seq x y z
N MET A 1 -1.74 -9.46 -13.92
CA MET A 1 -2.37 -8.66 -12.84
C MET A 1 -3.06 -9.53 -11.78
N ALA A 2 -3.87 -10.53 -12.18
CA ALA A 2 -4.57 -11.42 -11.24
C ALA A 2 -3.65 -12.11 -10.21
N HIS A 3 -2.43 -12.48 -10.61
CA HIS A 3 -1.44 -13.09 -9.71
C HIS A 3 -1.01 -12.17 -8.55
N ARG A 4 -0.89 -10.85 -8.78
CA ARG A 4 -0.62 -9.87 -7.70
C ARG A 4 -1.85 -9.70 -6.80
N MET A 5 -3.06 -9.74 -7.33
CA MET A 5 -4.30 -9.67 -6.54
C MET A 5 -4.38 -10.78 -5.49
N VAL A 6 -4.00 -12.01 -5.85
CA VAL A 6 -4.08 -13.16 -4.95
C VAL A 6 -2.91 -13.18 -3.95
N ALA A 7 -1.70 -12.80 -4.39
CA ALA A 7 -0.50 -12.90 -3.57
C ALA A 7 -0.19 -11.64 -2.72
N ASP A 8 -0.33 -10.45 -3.30
CA ASP A 8 0.13 -9.19 -2.66
C ASP A 8 -1.00 -8.43 -1.95
N PHE A 9 -2.25 -8.68 -2.33
CA PHE A 9 -3.41 -7.89 -1.89
C PHE A 9 -4.41 -8.69 -1.05
N THR A 10 -3.99 -9.84 -0.53
CA THR A 10 -4.72 -10.66 0.44
C THR A 10 -4.14 -10.47 1.83
N VAL A 11 -5.00 -10.32 2.82
CA VAL A 11 -4.63 -10.21 4.23
C VAL A 11 -5.27 -11.37 4.98
N ALA A 12 -4.41 -12.21 5.57
CA ALA A 12 -4.85 -13.25 6.50
C ALA A 12 -5.11 -12.60 7.85
N ASP A 13 -6.38 -12.33 8.14
CA ASP A 13 -6.78 -11.76 9.43
C ASP A 13 -7.08 -12.89 10.42
N TYR A 14 -6.25 -12.99 11.46
CA TYR A 14 -6.38 -14.02 12.48
C TYR A 14 -7.58 -13.77 13.42
N SER A 15 -8.08 -12.54 13.49
CA SER A 15 -9.21 -12.19 14.36
C SER A 15 -10.53 -12.81 13.88
N ASP A 16 -10.78 -12.76 12.58
CA ASP A 16 -12.02 -13.26 11.97
C ASP A 16 -11.85 -14.63 11.29
N SER A 17 -10.64 -15.22 11.31
CA SER A 17 -10.30 -16.48 10.62
C SER A 17 -10.63 -16.50 9.12
N THR A 18 -10.77 -15.33 8.50
CA THR A 18 -11.16 -15.16 7.10
C THR A 18 -10.09 -14.43 6.30
N ILE A 19 -9.98 -14.76 5.02
CA ILE A 19 -9.08 -14.08 4.09
C ILE A 19 -9.78 -12.84 3.56
N LYS A 20 -9.21 -11.67 3.83
CA LYS A 20 -9.71 -10.38 3.35
C LYS A 20 -8.96 -9.97 2.07
N ILE A 21 -9.69 -9.51 1.06
CA ILE A 21 -9.14 -9.01 -0.21
C ILE A 21 -9.33 -7.49 -0.24
N LEU A 22 -8.30 -6.77 -0.69
CA LEU A 22 -8.37 -5.32 -0.81
C LEU A 22 -9.38 -4.88 -1.89
N ARG A 23 -10.14 -3.82 -1.58
CA ARG A 23 -11.08 -3.20 -2.52
C ARG A 23 -10.32 -2.41 -3.59
N SER A 24 -10.96 -2.16 -4.72
CA SER A 24 -10.36 -1.50 -5.89
C SER A 24 -9.64 -0.18 -5.56
N TYR A 25 -10.23 0.69 -4.73
CA TYR A 25 -9.60 1.96 -4.34
C TYR A 25 -8.34 1.76 -3.49
N GLN A 26 -8.32 0.75 -2.60
CA GLN A 26 -7.16 0.46 -1.76
C GLN A 26 -6.01 -0.08 -2.61
N TYR A 27 -6.33 -0.92 -3.60
CA TYR A 27 -5.38 -1.36 -4.62
C TYR A 27 -4.74 -0.16 -5.35
N HIS A 28 -5.54 0.81 -5.79
CA HIS A 28 -5.02 2.01 -6.45
C HIS A 28 -4.11 2.83 -5.53
N ALA A 29 -4.50 3.01 -4.26
CA ALA A 29 -3.70 3.73 -3.27
C ALA A 29 -2.34 3.05 -3.02
N VAL A 30 -2.33 1.73 -2.80
CA VAL A 30 -1.10 0.95 -2.58
C VAL A 30 -0.17 1.04 -3.79
N ASN A 31 -0.69 0.93 -5.00
CA ASN A 31 0.13 1.02 -6.20
C ASN A 31 0.78 2.40 -6.38
N ILE A 32 0.07 3.48 -6.04
CA ILE A 32 0.59 4.84 -6.06
C ILE A 32 1.70 5.01 -5.01
N ILE A 33 1.48 4.53 -3.79
CA ILE A 33 2.47 4.58 -2.69
C ILE A 33 3.72 3.79 -3.09
N GLN A 34 3.54 2.57 -3.60
CA GLN A 34 4.62 1.70 -4.07
C GLN A 34 5.47 2.41 -5.13
N ASN A 35 4.83 3.01 -6.14
CA ASN A 35 5.53 3.75 -7.19
C ASN A 35 6.31 4.95 -6.64
N MET A 36 5.73 5.71 -5.70
CA MET A 36 6.43 6.83 -5.07
C MET A 36 7.63 6.39 -4.24
N PHE A 37 7.52 5.26 -3.53
CA PHE A 37 8.60 4.68 -2.73
C PHE A 37 9.76 4.22 -3.61
N PHE A 38 9.49 3.44 -4.68
CA PHE A 38 10.53 2.98 -5.60
C PHE A 38 11.18 4.13 -6.37
N ALA A 39 10.43 5.19 -6.68
CA ALA A 39 10.98 6.40 -7.28
C ALA A 39 11.85 7.24 -6.32
N LYS A 40 12.04 6.81 -5.07
CA LYS A 40 12.78 7.50 -3.99
C LYS A 40 12.32 8.95 -3.73
N LYS A 41 11.17 9.36 -4.24
CA LYS A 41 10.60 10.70 -4.05
C LYS A 41 10.18 10.94 -2.59
N PHE A 42 10.01 9.87 -1.83
CA PHE A 42 9.59 9.91 -0.43
C PHE A 42 10.64 10.51 0.50
N PHE A 43 11.93 10.41 0.15
CA PHE A 43 13.05 10.84 1.00
C PHE A 43 13.89 11.97 0.41
N ASN A 44 13.65 12.36 -0.85
CA ASN A 44 14.46 13.34 -1.59
C ASN A 44 13.83 14.76 -1.65
N GLY A 45 12.87 15.08 -0.78
CA GLY A 45 12.27 16.42 -0.70
C GLY A 45 13.23 17.47 -0.11
N PRO A 46 13.10 18.77 -0.48
CA PRO A 46 14.02 19.84 -0.05
C PRO A 46 14.02 20.11 1.45
N ASN A 47 12.99 19.63 2.18
CA ASN A 47 12.98 19.57 3.63
C ASN A 47 13.33 18.15 4.04
N ASN A 48 14.42 17.96 4.79
CA ASN A 48 14.85 16.72 5.44
C ASN A 48 13.84 16.23 6.53
N GLY A 49 12.56 16.18 6.19
CA GLY A 49 11.46 15.73 7.00
C GLY A 49 10.71 14.68 6.21
N VAL A 50 10.86 13.43 6.63
CA VAL A 50 10.11 12.28 6.13
C VAL A 50 8.64 12.67 5.98
N GLN A 51 8.08 12.49 4.78
CA GLN A 51 6.65 12.75 4.56
C GLN A 51 5.86 11.79 5.47
N LYS A 52 5.25 12.31 6.54
CA LYS A 52 4.49 11.47 7.49
C LYS A 52 3.34 10.82 6.71
N GLY A 53 3.39 9.50 6.56
CA GLY A 53 2.37 8.73 5.85
C GLY A 53 1.00 9.05 6.42
N GLY A 54 0.09 9.51 5.55
CA GLY A 54 -1.30 9.77 5.94
C GLY A 54 -2.01 8.49 6.37
N PHE A 55 -3.01 8.64 7.23
CA PHE A 55 -3.84 7.52 7.70
C PHE A 55 -4.48 6.81 6.51
N VAL A 56 -4.20 5.52 6.37
CA VAL A 56 -4.93 4.62 5.48
C VAL A 56 -6.12 4.12 6.29
N TRP A 57 -7.33 4.55 5.92
CA TRP A 57 -8.59 4.07 6.49
C TRP A 57 -9.16 2.89 5.68
#